data_AF-A0A4Q9H3A1-F1
#
_entry.id   AF-A0A4Q9H3A1-F1
#
_cell.length_a   1.000
_cell.length_b   1.000
_cell.length_c   1.000
_cell.angle_alpha   90.00
_cell.angle_beta   90.00
_cell.angle_gamma   90.00
#
_symmetry.space_group_name_H-M   'P 1'
#
loop_
_entity.id
_entity.type
_entity.pdbx_description
1 polymer ?
#
loop_
_entity_poly.entity_id
_entity_poly.type
_entity_poly.pdbx_seq_one_letter_code
_entity_poly.pdbx_strand_id
1 'polypeptide(L)'
;MAKALTYKNTKTSVIGQSFFLHEDYPRGFAYEGETHFIHYYGLGHGFRNVPLRLTVIEKKSGSLEDWVKREFGAEDIEEMETEVGVIVKGVWRPSLYSYQDIYKTLDVTEQEMRLSENALRLLINKLDDIFLYIEPCAASRDVYSHKTRELLILACTELENFWQYYAEKSGLSGSGKRLTTNDYAKLCGPLHLKEYQFTLNTYAGLPPIRPFEHWDTVKPTASLSWYDAYNKTKHDREKYFSQATLFHCINAVVACLVMHCVKFSPYQMFAQTNAFSSIINQHFKGGLVEVDYRNFYLFQVNPEHEKLGNYLSLGSIDGDASFLFKALDFTI
;
A
#
# COMPACT_ATOMS: atom_id res chain seq x y z
N MET A 1 -15.26 8.06 20.00
CA MET A 1 -14.29 8.09 18.90
C MET A 1 -15.01 8.64 17.68
N ALA A 2 -14.35 9.50 16.90
CA ALA A 2 -15.01 10.23 15.82
C ALA A 2 -15.13 9.36 14.57
N LYS A 3 -16.34 9.27 14.03
CA LYS A 3 -16.57 8.72 12.69
C LYS A 3 -16.14 9.76 11.65
N ALA A 4 -15.54 9.30 10.57
CA ALA A 4 -15.09 10.14 9.47
C ALA A 4 -15.91 9.88 8.21
N LEU A 5 -15.87 10.84 7.30
CA LEU A 5 -16.46 10.79 5.98
C LEU A 5 -15.35 10.76 4.92
N THR A 6 -15.61 10.08 3.80
CA THR A 6 -14.85 10.21 2.56
C THR A 6 -15.79 10.61 1.42
N TYR A 7 -15.29 11.40 0.48
CA TYR A 7 -16.09 11.98 -0.60
C TYR A 7 -15.23 12.46 -1.77
N LYS A 8 -15.87 12.86 -2.86
CA LYS A 8 -15.24 13.56 -3.98
C LYS A 8 -15.30 15.07 -3.76
N ASN A 9 -14.16 15.74 -3.89
CA ASN A 9 -14.09 17.20 -3.92
C ASN A 9 -14.46 17.70 -5.32
N THR A 10 -15.37 18.67 -5.42
CA THR A 10 -15.72 19.33 -6.70
C THR A 10 -15.38 20.80 -6.74
N LYS A 11 -14.96 21.38 -5.60
CA LYS A 11 -14.44 22.74 -5.51
C LYS A 11 -13.56 22.90 -4.26
N THR A 12 -12.91 24.04 -4.15
CA THR A 12 -12.25 24.51 -2.92
C THR A 12 -12.62 25.97 -2.70
N SER A 13 -13.46 26.29 -1.71
CA SER A 13 -13.82 27.69 -1.35
C SER A 13 -13.10 28.23 -0.12
N VAL A 14 -12.19 27.46 0.46
CA VAL A 14 -11.43 27.84 1.64
C VAL A 14 -10.49 29.01 1.33
N ILE A 15 -10.59 30.08 2.11
CA ILE A 15 -9.75 31.28 1.98
C ILE A 15 -8.28 30.90 2.16
N GLY A 16 -7.42 31.33 1.22
CA GLY A 16 -5.97 31.09 1.27
C GLY A 16 -5.50 29.80 0.60
N GLN A 17 -6.42 28.95 0.11
CA GLN A 17 -6.09 27.80 -0.73
C GLN A 17 -6.21 28.13 -2.22
N SER A 18 -5.50 27.38 -3.07
CA SER A 18 -5.73 27.44 -4.51
C SER A 18 -7.16 26.98 -4.83
N PHE A 19 -7.90 27.77 -5.61
CA PHE A 19 -9.25 27.40 -6.05
C PHE A 19 -9.29 26.08 -6.83
N PHE A 20 -8.16 25.66 -7.41
CA PHE A 20 -8.01 24.43 -8.21
C PHE A 20 -7.44 23.25 -7.42
N LEU A 21 -7.27 23.36 -6.09
CA LEU A 21 -6.64 22.30 -5.29
C LEU A 21 -7.36 20.95 -5.41
N HIS A 22 -8.69 20.97 -5.55
CA HIS A 22 -9.53 19.80 -5.77
C HIS A 22 -9.25 19.06 -7.10
N GLU A 23 -8.62 19.70 -8.09
CA GLU A 23 -8.26 19.04 -9.36
C GLU A 23 -7.08 18.09 -9.15
N ASP A 24 -6.07 18.51 -8.39
CA ASP A 24 -4.91 17.68 -8.03
C ASP A 24 -5.23 16.69 -6.90
N TYR A 25 -6.13 17.09 -5.99
CA TYR A 25 -6.55 16.32 -4.82
C TYR A 25 -8.08 16.08 -4.82
N PRO A 26 -8.58 15.22 -5.72
CA PRO A 26 -10.01 15.04 -5.94
C PRO A 26 -10.72 14.27 -4.83
N ARG A 27 -10.00 13.69 -3.85
CA ARG A 27 -10.60 12.97 -2.74
C ARG A 27 -10.54 13.80 -1.48
N GLY A 28 -11.65 13.84 -0.76
CA GLY A 28 -11.76 14.47 0.53
C GLY A 28 -12.01 13.46 1.63
N PHE A 29 -11.46 13.77 2.80
CA PHE A 29 -11.74 13.07 4.04
C PHE A 29 -12.05 14.12 5.09
N ALA A 30 -13.04 13.90 5.94
CA ALA A 30 -13.33 14.84 7.01
C ALA A 30 -13.89 14.15 8.25
N TYR A 31 -13.65 14.74 9.41
CA TYR A 31 -14.23 14.28 10.65
C TYR A 31 -14.55 15.46 11.58
N GLU A 32 -15.42 15.18 12.54
CA GLU A 32 -15.78 16.12 13.57
C GLU A 32 -14.90 15.89 14.81
N GLY A 33 -14.04 16.87 15.14
CA GLY A 33 -13.20 16.87 16.35
C GLY A 33 -13.99 17.22 17.60
N GLU A 34 -13.38 17.79 18.65
CA GLU A 34 -14.16 18.29 19.81
C GLU A 34 -14.75 19.67 19.53
N THR A 35 -13.93 20.59 19.02
CA THR A 35 -14.27 22.01 18.82
C THR A 35 -14.26 22.45 17.36
N HIS A 36 -13.66 21.64 16.47
CA HIS A 36 -13.46 21.96 15.06
C HIS A 36 -13.94 20.82 14.13
N PHE A 37 -14.22 21.16 12.89
CA PHE A 37 -14.25 20.24 11.76
C PHE A 37 -12.86 20.19 11.13
N ILE A 38 -12.44 18.99 10.70
CA ILE A 38 -11.12 18.74 10.10
C ILE A 38 -11.36 18.12 8.73
N HIS A 39 -10.64 18.59 7.72
CA HIS A 39 -10.64 18.05 6.37
C HIS A 39 -9.23 17.79 5.86
N TYR A 40 -9.02 16.64 5.22
CA TYR A 40 -7.83 16.29 4.47
C TYR A 40 -8.10 16.15 2.97
N TYR A 41 -7.18 16.69 2.18
CA TYR A 41 -7.09 16.46 0.75
C TYR A 41 -6.32 15.16 0.46
N GLY A 42 -6.78 14.38 -0.52
CA GLY A 42 -6.16 13.13 -0.95
C GLY A 42 -5.92 13.08 -2.46
N LEU A 43 -4.76 12.54 -2.85
CA LEU A 43 -4.36 12.37 -4.25
C LEU A 43 -5.18 11.27 -4.95
N GLY A 44 -5.53 11.53 -6.22
CA GLY A 44 -6.22 10.57 -7.10
C GLY A 44 -5.30 9.59 -7.86
N HIS A 45 -3.98 9.63 -7.66
CA HIS A 45 -2.99 8.82 -8.39
C HIS A 45 -1.92 8.21 -7.47
N GLY A 46 -1.06 7.34 -8.00
CA GLY A 46 0.03 6.70 -7.24
C GLY A 46 -0.46 5.92 -6.02
N PHE A 47 0.21 6.06 -4.88
CA PHE A 47 -0.17 5.44 -3.61
C PHE A 47 -1.25 6.22 -2.82
N ARG A 48 -2.01 7.09 -3.51
CA ARG A 48 -3.18 7.80 -2.94
C ARG A 48 -2.84 8.63 -1.69
N ASN A 49 -1.71 9.33 -1.70
CA ASN A 49 -1.22 10.09 -0.55
C ASN A 49 -2.28 11.07 -0.02
N VAL A 50 -2.34 11.21 1.30
CA VAL A 50 -3.18 12.17 2.02
C VAL A 50 -2.24 13.14 2.75
N PRO A 51 -1.78 14.22 2.10
CA PRO A 51 -0.80 15.12 2.71
C PRO A 51 -1.38 15.91 3.88
N LEU A 52 -0.78 15.74 5.05
CA LEU A 52 -1.17 16.45 6.28
C LEU A 52 -0.99 17.96 6.19
N ARG A 53 -0.08 18.45 5.33
CA ARG A 53 0.15 19.87 5.10
C ARG A 53 -1.01 20.60 4.43
N LEU A 54 -1.92 19.86 3.79
CA LEU A 54 -3.12 20.42 3.15
C LEU A 54 -4.36 20.34 4.05
N THR A 55 -4.21 19.98 5.33
CA THR A 55 -5.35 19.89 6.25
C THR A 55 -6.02 21.26 6.42
N VAL A 56 -7.35 21.27 6.40
CA VAL A 56 -8.19 22.43 6.71
C VAL A 56 -8.91 22.19 8.03
N ILE A 57 -8.88 23.18 8.90
CA ILE A 57 -9.53 23.13 10.21
C ILE A 57 -10.44 24.35 10.33
N GLU A 58 -11.72 24.15 10.66
CA GLU A 58 -12.70 25.21 10.87
C GLU A 58 -13.45 24.99 12.19
N LYS A 59 -13.69 26.05 12.96
CA LYS A 59 -14.49 25.96 14.19
C LYS A 59 -15.90 25.48 13.86
N LYS A 60 -16.40 24.49 14.58
CA LYS A 60 -17.69 23.87 14.25
C LYS A 60 -18.83 24.89 14.26
N SER A 61 -19.62 24.85 13.20
CA SER A 61 -20.91 25.53 13.11
C SER A 61 -21.80 24.72 12.17
N GLY A 62 -22.93 24.22 12.67
CA GLY A 62 -23.81 23.32 11.92
C GLY A 62 -23.32 21.87 11.94
N SER A 63 -23.60 21.12 10.86
CA SER A 63 -23.20 19.72 10.71
C SER A 63 -21.92 19.59 9.87
N LEU A 64 -21.17 18.50 10.07
CA LEU A 64 -19.99 18.17 9.26
C LEU A 64 -20.34 18.00 7.78
N GLU A 65 -21.48 17.37 7.47
CA GLU A 65 -21.92 17.12 6.10
C GLU A 65 -22.24 18.43 5.36
N ASP A 66 -22.95 19.36 6.01
CA ASP A 66 -23.23 20.68 5.44
C ASP A 66 -21.94 21.47 5.21
N TRP A 67 -21.00 21.38 6.15
CA TRP A 67 -19.69 22.02 6.04
C TRP A 67 -18.92 21.52 4.81
N VAL A 68 -18.79 20.19 4.63
CA VAL A 68 -18.02 19.65 3.49
C VAL A 68 -18.69 19.89 2.14
N LYS A 69 -20.03 19.89 2.08
CA LYS A 69 -20.77 20.28 0.87
C LYS A 69 -20.55 21.76 0.54
N ARG A 70 -20.58 22.63 1.55
CA ARG A 70 -20.39 24.07 1.39
C ARG A 70 -18.97 24.40 0.92
N GLU A 71 -17.96 23.85 1.59
CA GLU A 71 -16.55 24.25 1.38
C GLU A 71 -15.84 23.49 0.24
N PHE A 72 -16.18 22.21 0.06
CA PHE A 72 -15.46 21.31 -0.86
C PHE A 72 -16.34 20.78 -1.98
N GLY A 73 -17.64 21.10 -1.95
CA GLY A 73 -18.61 20.57 -2.91
C GLY A 73 -18.67 19.05 -2.84
N ALA A 74 -18.65 18.50 -1.63
CA ALA A 74 -18.63 17.06 -1.38
C ALA A 74 -19.76 16.32 -2.11
N GLU A 75 -19.38 15.41 -3.00
CA GLU A 75 -20.25 14.44 -3.67
C GLU A 75 -19.89 13.02 -3.25
N ASP A 76 -20.82 12.07 -3.41
CA ASP A 76 -20.62 10.65 -3.08
C ASP A 76 -20.08 10.44 -1.64
N ILE A 77 -20.76 11.07 -0.67
CA ILE A 77 -20.35 11.05 0.73
C ILE A 77 -20.61 9.67 1.33
N GLU A 78 -19.55 9.06 1.85
CA GLU A 78 -19.59 7.74 2.50
C GLU A 78 -18.96 7.82 3.89
N GLU A 79 -19.45 7.01 4.81
CA GLU A 79 -18.84 6.83 6.13
C GLU A 79 -17.58 5.95 6.00
N MET A 80 -16.50 6.31 6.70
CA MET A 80 -15.29 5.51 6.77
C MET A 80 -15.48 4.27 7.66
N GLU A 81 -14.84 3.17 7.27
CA GLU A 81 -14.81 1.93 8.04
C GLU A 81 -13.75 1.98 9.16
N THR A 82 -12.68 2.74 8.94
CA THR A 82 -11.62 2.97 9.93
C THR A 82 -11.94 4.18 10.81
N GLU A 83 -11.74 4.03 12.12
CA GLU A 83 -11.87 5.13 13.08
C GLU A 83 -10.70 6.13 12.99
N VAL A 84 -10.98 7.40 13.25
CA VAL A 84 -9.95 8.45 13.30
C VAL A 84 -8.98 8.17 14.44
N GLY A 85 -7.68 8.27 14.16
CA GLY A 85 -6.62 7.97 15.11
C GLY A 85 -6.45 6.48 15.39
N VAL A 86 -7.04 5.58 14.59
CA VAL A 86 -6.85 4.13 14.74
C VAL A 86 -6.12 3.57 13.54
N ILE A 87 -5.10 2.77 13.81
CA ILE A 87 -4.26 2.11 12.79
C ILE A 87 -4.04 0.65 13.15
N VAL A 88 -3.72 -0.18 12.16
CA VAL A 88 -3.39 -1.59 12.37
C VAL A 88 -1.88 -1.80 12.25
N LYS A 89 -1.28 -2.40 13.27
CA LYS A 89 0.16 -2.69 13.31
C LYS A 89 0.56 -3.55 12.12
N GLY A 90 1.61 -3.15 11.42
CA GLY A 90 2.19 -3.88 10.30
C GLY A 90 1.39 -3.81 9.01
N VAL A 91 0.30 -3.04 8.94
CA VAL A 91 -0.49 -2.87 7.72
C VAL A 91 -0.48 -1.40 7.36
N TRP A 92 0.34 -1.03 6.38
CA TRP A 92 0.34 0.32 5.84
C TRP A 92 -0.96 0.60 5.07
N ARG A 93 -1.53 1.78 5.31
CA ARG A 93 -2.56 2.41 4.49
C ARG A 93 -2.19 3.88 4.23
N PRO A 94 -2.75 4.50 3.19
CA PRO A 94 -2.46 5.90 2.89
C PRO A 94 -2.76 6.84 4.06
N SER A 95 -2.06 7.99 4.06
CA SER A 95 -1.82 8.96 5.15
C SER A 95 -0.57 8.69 6.00
N LEU A 96 -0.17 7.44 6.22
CA LEU A 96 1.10 7.14 6.91
C LEU A 96 2.31 7.50 6.03
N TYR A 97 2.82 8.73 6.19
CA TYR A 97 3.88 9.31 5.36
C TYR A 97 5.23 9.48 6.10
N SER A 98 5.22 9.86 7.38
CA SER A 98 6.43 10.23 8.13
C SER A 98 7.31 9.03 8.49
N TYR A 99 8.62 9.16 8.25
CA TYR A 99 9.63 8.12 8.50
C TYR A 99 9.65 7.66 9.96
N GLN A 100 9.63 8.62 10.90
CA GLN A 100 9.70 8.33 12.33
C GLN A 100 8.41 7.68 12.84
N ASP A 101 7.28 8.05 12.25
CA ASP A 101 5.98 7.49 12.63
C ASP A 101 5.82 6.07 12.10
N ILE A 102 6.32 5.74 10.90
CA ILE A 102 6.12 4.42 10.29
C ILE A 102 6.63 3.27 11.16
N TYR A 103 7.85 3.33 11.71
CA TYR A 103 8.39 2.22 12.52
C TYR A 103 7.61 2.00 13.81
N LYS A 104 7.33 3.09 14.52
CA LYS A 104 6.58 3.06 15.77
C LYS A 104 5.14 2.62 15.55
N THR A 105 4.52 3.13 14.49
CA THR A 105 3.09 2.94 14.19
C THR A 105 2.83 1.54 13.63
N LEU A 106 3.66 1.07 12.71
CA LEU A 106 3.53 -0.27 12.14
C LEU A 106 4.15 -1.36 13.03
N ASP A 107 4.81 -1.00 14.13
CA ASP A 107 5.47 -1.94 15.03
C ASP A 107 6.46 -2.84 14.25
N VAL A 108 7.37 -2.16 13.55
CA VAL A 108 8.43 -2.75 12.73
C VAL A 108 9.75 -2.08 13.04
N THR A 109 10.85 -2.81 12.85
CA THR A 109 12.19 -2.32 13.11
C THR A 109 12.93 -1.95 11.82
N GLU A 110 13.90 -1.04 11.94
CA GLU A 110 14.81 -0.69 10.85
C GLU A 110 15.64 -1.91 10.39
N GLN A 111 15.96 -2.82 11.31
CA GLN A 111 16.69 -4.05 10.97
C GLN A 111 15.84 -4.97 10.07
N GLU A 112 14.57 -5.20 10.41
CA GLU A 112 13.67 -5.99 9.56
C GLU A 112 13.52 -5.36 8.18
N MET A 113 13.37 -4.03 8.12
CA MET A 113 13.26 -3.32 6.86
C MET A 113 14.52 -3.53 6.01
N ARG A 114 15.72 -3.27 6.56
CA ARG A 114 16.99 -3.47 5.83
C ARG A 114 17.18 -4.91 5.34
N LEU A 115 16.77 -5.91 6.11
CA LEU A 115 16.82 -7.31 5.69
C LEU A 115 15.91 -7.55 4.47
N SER A 116 14.68 -7.03 4.53
CA SER A 116 13.74 -7.10 3.42
C SER A 116 14.24 -6.36 2.18
N GLU A 117 14.76 -5.14 2.31
CA GLU A 117 15.33 -4.37 1.21
C GLU A 117 16.50 -5.10 0.53
N ASN A 118 17.38 -5.75 1.32
CA ASN A 118 18.49 -6.54 0.78
C ASN A 118 18.00 -7.77 0.02
N ALA A 119 16.99 -8.48 0.53
CA ALA A 119 16.38 -9.61 -0.16
C ALA A 119 15.75 -9.16 -1.48
N LEU A 120 14.98 -8.07 -1.47
CA LEU A 120 14.37 -7.51 -2.68
C LEU A 120 15.42 -7.04 -3.69
N ARG A 121 16.49 -6.37 -3.25
CA ARG A 121 17.58 -5.97 -4.15
C ARG A 121 18.23 -7.18 -4.83
N LEU A 122 18.40 -8.29 -4.12
CA LEU A 122 18.91 -9.53 -4.71
C LEU A 122 17.95 -10.08 -5.79
N LEU A 123 16.65 -10.07 -5.52
CA LEU A 123 15.64 -10.53 -6.48
C LEU A 123 15.59 -9.64 -7.74
N ILE A 124 15.65 -8.32 -7.57
CA ILE A 124 15.63 -7.36 -8.67
C ILE A 124 16.91 -7.48 -9.51
N ASN A 125 18.09 -7.56 -8.88
CA ASN A 125 19.35 -7.76 -9.62
C ASN A 125 19.34 -9.05 -10.46
N LYS A 126 18.73 -10.13 -9.95
CA LYS A 126 18.57 -11.38 -10.71
C LYS A 126 17.58 -11.22 -11.86
N LEU A 127 16.53 -10.43 -11.67
CA LEU A 127 15.57 -10.11 -12.72
C LEU A 127 16.24 -9.28 -13.82
N ASP A 128 17.07 -8.31 -13.44
CA ASP A 128 17.82 -7.46 -14.38
C ASP A 128 18.84 -8.25 -15.19
N ASP A 129 19.56 -9.19 -14.56
CA ASP A 129 20.45 -10.11 -15.26
C ASP A 129 19.70 -10.92 -16.33
N ILE A 130 18.47 -11.36 -16.04
CA ILE A 130 17.62 -12.03 -17.04
C ILE A 130 17.22 -11.06 -18.16
N PHE A 131 16.89 -9.82 -17.83
CA PHE A 131 16.49 -8.79 -18.80
C PHE A 131 17.60 -8.42 -19.79
N LEU A 132 18.89 -8.62 -19.44
CA LEU A 132 20.01 -8.45 -20.37
C LEU A 132 19.96 -9.39 -21.58
N TYR A 133 19.29 -10.54 -21.46
CA TYR A 133 19.22 -11.56 -22.51
C TYR A 133 17.81 -11.77 -23.05
N ILE A 134 16.78 -11.43 -22.27
CA ILE A 134 15.38 -11.63 -22.63
C ILE A 134 14.63 -10.33 -22.40
N GLU A 135 14.30 -9.65 -23.50
CA GLU A 135 13.48 -8.43 -23.50
C GLU A 135 12.11 -8.70 -22.86
N PRO A 136 11.68 -8.00 -21.79
CA PRO A 136 10.36 -8.17 -21.17
C PRO A 136 9.22 -7.63 -22.05
N CYS A 137 8.62 -8.49 -22.86
CA CYS A 137 7.50 -8.12 -23.72
C CYS A 137 6.50 -9.27 -23.89
N ALA A 138 5.39 -9.00 -24.59
CA ALA A 138 4.36 -10.00 -24.83
C ALA A 138 4.88 -11.26 -25.55
N ALA A 139 5.89 -11.14 -26.42
CA ALA A 139 6.43 -12.27 -27.19
C ALA A 139 7.35 -13.19 -26.37
N SER A 140 7.98 -12.65 -25.32
CA SER A 140 8.98 -13.35 -24.50
C SER A 140 8.48 -13.72 -23.11
N ARG A 141 7.25 -13.32 -22.76
CA ARG A 141 6.64 -13.54 -21.43
C ARG A 141 6.69 -14.99 -20.94
N ASP A 142 6.60 -15.94 -21.88
CA ASP A 142 6.56 -17.38 -21.60
C ASP A 142 7.91 -18.07 -21.76
N VAL A 143 8.98 -17.31 -22.04
CA VAL A 143 10.35 -17.85 -22.06
C VAL A 143 10.71 -18.36 -20.67
N TYR A 144 11.26 -19.57 -20.62
CA TYR A 144 11.69 -20.22 -19.39
C TYR A 144 13.13 -20.71 -19.53
N SER A 145 13.83 -20.78 -18.40
CA SER A 145 15.20 -21.26 -18.30
C SER A 145 15.51 -21.69 -16.88
N HIS A 146 16.73 -22.18 -16.66
CA HIS A 146 17.20 -22.45 -15.30
C HIS A 146 17.27 -21.17 -14.45
N LYS A 147 17.56 -20.02 -15.06
CA LYS A 147 17.63 -18.72 -14.37
C LYS A 147 16.26 -18.21 -13.94
N THR A 148 15.25 -18.34 -14.79
CA THR A 148 13.88 -17.98 -14.41
C THR A 148 13.36 -18.93 -13.32
N ARG A 149 13.62 -20.24 -13.40
CA ARG A 149 13.25 -21.17 -12.31
C ARG A 149 13.94 -20.84 -11.00
N GLU A 150 15.24 -20.54 -11.02
CA GLU A 150 16.00 -20.13 -9.84
C GLU A 150 15.35 -18.89 -9.19
N LEU A 151 15.09 -17.85 -9.98
CA LEU A 151 14.47 -16.62 -9.50
C LEU A 151 13.05 -16.85 -8.96
N LEU A 152 12.23 -17.64 -9.67
CA LEU A 152 10.87 -17.96 -9.25
C LEU A 152 10.85 -18.65 -7.87
N ILE A 153 11.76 -19.60 -7.63
CA ILE A 153 11.88 -20.28 -6.33
C ILE A 153 12.30 -19.29 -5.23
N LEU A 154 13.30 -18.45 -5.49
CA LEU A 154 13.78 -17.48 -4.51
C LEU A 154 12.69 -16.46 -4.14
N ALA A 155 12.00 -15.89 -5.13
CA ALA A 155 10.96 -14.91 -4.91
C ALA A 155 9.76 -15.50 -4.15
N CYS A 156 9.27 -16.68 -4.54
CA CYS A 156 8.17 -17.33 -3.82
C CYS A 156 8.55 -17.77 -2.40
N THR A 157 9.82 -18.12 -2.14
CA THR A 157 10.28 -18.41 -0.77
C THR A 157 10.28 -17.14 0.08
N GLU A 158 10.74 -16.01 -0.47
CA GLU A 158 10.70 -14.72 0.23
C GLU A 158 9.27 -14.26 0.52
N LEU A 159 8.36 -14.46 -0.43
CA LEU A 159 6.93 -14.24 -0.22
C LEU A 159 6.36 -15.10 0.91
N GLU A 160 6.71 -16.40 0.95
CA GLU A 160 6.26 -17.30 2.02
C GLU A 160 6.70 -16.79 3.41
N ASN A 161 7.87 -16.16 3.53
CA ASN A 161 8.32 -15.52 4.77
C ASN A 161 7.40 -14.37 5.19
N PHE A 162 6.96 -13.52 4.24
CA PHE A 162 5.99 -12.46 4.53
C PHE A 162 4.63 -13.02 4.96
N TRP A 163 4.13 -14.05 4.27
CA TRP A 163 2.87 -14.69 4.63
C TRP A 163 2.94 -15.34 6.01
N GLN A 164 4.05 -15.98 6.34
CA GLN A 164 4.28 -16.53 7.67
C GLN A 164 4.28 -15.43 8.74
N TYR A 165 4.98 -14.31 8.51
CA TYR A 165 4.97 -13.17 9.43
C TYR A 165 3.54 -12.70 9.76
N TYR A 166 2.69 -12.50 8.74
CA TYR A 166 1.31 -12.04 8.99
C TYR A 166 0.41 -13.10 9.58
N ALA A 167 0.60 -14.37 9.23
CA ALA A 167 -0.16 -15.46 9.84
C ALA A 167 0.16 -15.61 11.34
N GLU A 168 1.43 -15.48 11.72
CA GLU A 168 1.83 -15.45 13.13
C GLU A 168 1.23 -14.22 13.84
N LYS A 169 1.28 -13.04 13.20
CA LYS A 169 0.75 -11.79 13.77
C LYS A 169 -0.77 -11.80 13.95
N SER A 170 -1.51 -12.48 13.06
CA SER A 170 -2.96 -12.61 13.15
C SER A 170 -3.44 -13.73 14.09
N GLY A 171 -2.52 -14.49 14.70
CA GLY A 171 -2.85 -15.70 15.45
C GLY A 171 -3.48 -16.80 14.57
N LEU A 172 -3.26 -16.77 13.25
CA LEU A 172 -3.71 -17.84 12.37
C LEU A 172 -2.99 -19.13 12.78
N SER A 173 -3.74 -20.02 13.39
CA SER A 173 -3.31 -21.38 13.67
C SER A 173 -3.88 -22.29 12.58
N GLY A 174 -3.00 -23.03 11.91
CA GLY A 174 -3.44 -24.08 10.99
C GLY A 174 -4.26 -25.13 11.76
N SER A 175 -5.11 -25.87 11.06
CA SER A 175 -5.90 -26.98 11.63
C SER A 175 -5.00 -28.17 12.01
N GLY A 176 -4.19 -28.01 13.08
CA GLY A 176 -3.29 -29.03 13.64
C GLY A 176 -2.04 -29.36 12.81
N LYS A 177 -1.82 -28.68 11.67
CA LYS A 177 -0.69 -28.87 10.75
C LYS A 177 -0.15 -27.51 10.26
N ARG A 178 1.07 -27.54 9.71
CA ARG A 178 1.73 -26.46 8.99
C ARG A 178 0.73 -25.67 8.12
N LEU A 179 0.83 -24.35 8.14
CA LEU A 179 -0.01 -23.46 7.34
C LEU A 179 0.06 -23.81 5.85
N THR A 180 -1.09 -23.68 5.18
CA THR A 180 -1.26 -23.95 3.75
C THR A 180 -1.66 -22.68 3.01
N THR A 181 -1.67 -22.71 1.68
CA THR A 181 -2.16 -21.57 0.89
C THR A 181 -3.63 -21.24 1.17
N ASN A 182 -4.44 -22.21 1.64
CA ASN A 182 -5.80 -21.94 2.10
C ASN A 182 -5.85 -21.00 3.32
N ASP A 183 -4.85 -21.10 4.19
CA ASP A 183 -4.72 -20.23 5.35
C ASP A 183 -4.24 -18.85 4.93
N TYR A 184 -3.21 -18.79 4.07
CA TYR A 184 -2.64 -17.54 3.60
C TYR A 184 -3.58 -16.71 2.72
N ALA A 185 -4.47 -17.32 1.95
CA ALA A 185 -5.43 -16.58 1.12
C ALA A 185 -6.37 -15.67 1.94
N LYS A 186 -6.57 -15.99 3.23
CA LYS A 186 -7.35 -15.14 4.15
C LYS A 186 -6.67 -13.80 4.45
N LEU A 187 -5.36 -13.68 4.23
CA LEU A 187 -4.61 -12.43 4.36
C LEU A 187 -4.96 -11.40 3.28
N CYS A 188 -5.54 -11.84 2.14
CA CYS A 188 -5.73 -10.99 0.97
C CYS A 188 -6.60 -9.76 1.25
N GLY A 189 -7.71 -9.94 1.98
CA GLY A 189 -8.62 -8.86 2.35
C GLY A 189 -8.00 -7.89 3.37
N PRO A 190 -7.63 -8.36 4.58
CA PRO A 190 -7.07 -7.51 5.63
C PRO A 190 -5.79 -6.77 5.27
N LEU A 191 -5.02 -7.27 4.30
CA LEU A 191 -3.80 -6.60 3.79
C LEU A 191 -4.05 -5.77 2.52
N HIS A 192 -5.29 -5.70 2.03
CA HIS A 192 -5.70 -4.94 0.85
C HIS A 192 -4.89 -5.28 -0.42
N LEU A 193 -4.47 -6.54 -0.58
CA LEU A 193 -3.46 -6.92 -1.56
C LEU A 193 -3.87 -6.69 -3.02
N LYS A 194 -5.19 -6.72 -3.29
CA LYS A 194 -5.74 -6.53 -4.63
C LYS A 194 -5.66 -5.09 -5.15
N GLU A 195 -5.47 -4.14 -4.26
CA GLU A 195 -5.35 -2.72 -4.62
C GLU A 195 -3.99 -2.39 -5.23
N TYR A 196 -2.96 -3.20 -4.98
CA TYR A 196 -1.61 -2.89 -5.41
C TYR A 196 -1.38 -3.22 -6.88
N GLN A 197 -0.71 -2.30 -7.56
CA GLN A 197 -0.31 -2.44 -8.96
C GLN A 197 1.09 -1.89 -9.18
N PHE A 198 1.87 -2.58 -10.01
CA PHE A 198 3.19 -2.11 -10.46
C PHE A 198 3.26 -2.14 -11.99
N THR A 199 4.11 -1.29 -12.54
CA THR A 199 4.46 -1.25 -13.96
C THR A 199 5.97 -1.23 -14.10
N LEU A 200 6.48 -1.79 -15.20
CA LEU A 200 7.90 -1.70 -15.53
C LEU A 200 8.16 -0.42 -16.32
N ASN A 201 9.04 0.45 -15.82
CA ASN A 201 9.25 1.79 -16.40
C ASN A 201 9.75 1.75 -17.84
N THR A 202 10.73 0.89 -18.13
CA THR A 202 11.37 0.78 -19.45
C THR A 202 10.57 -0.08 -20.43
N TYR A 203 9.66 -0.93 -19.94
CA TYR A 203 9.02 -1.98 -20.71
C TYR A 203 7.52 -1.75 -20.84
N ALA A 204 7.14 -0.71 -21.58
CA ALA A 204 5.74 -0.31 -21.78
C ALA A 204 4.89 -1.37 -22.53
N GLY A 205 5.53 -2.39 -23.13
CA GLY A 205 4.85 -3.49 -23.82
C GLY A 205 4.23 -4.55 -22.89
N LEU A 206 4.45 -4.45 -21.58
CA LEU A 206 3.83 -5.33 -20.59
C LEU A 206 2.67 -4.60 -19.88
N PRO A 207 1.53 -5.27 -19.66
CA PRO A 207 0.44 -4.70 -18.89
C PRO A 207 0.87 -4.48 -17.43
N PRO A 208 0.17 -3.62 -16.69
CA PRO A 208 0.37 -3.50 -15.26
C PRO A 208 0.26 -4.86 -14.53
N ILE A 209 1.11 -5.06 -13.54
CA ILE A 209 1.26 -6.30 -12.79
C ILE A 209 0.52 -6.15 -11.46
N ARG A 210 -0.51 -6.98 -11.26
CA ARG A 210 -1.32 -7.06 -10.04
C ARG A 210 -1.26 -8.50 -9.49
N PRO A 211 -0.20 -8.86 -8.75
CA PRO A 211 0.11 -10.26 -8.46
C PRO A 211 -0.99 -10.98 -7.66
N PHE A 212 -1.80 -10.25 -6.90
CA PHE A 212 -2.86 -10.78 -6.03
C PHE A 212 -4.29 -10.53 -6.54
N GLU A 213 -4.48 -9.92 -7.71
CA GLU A 213 -5.80 -9.53 -8.25
C GLU A 213 -6.82 -10.67 -8.21
N HIS A 214 -6.39 -11.85 -8.66
CA HIS A 214 -7.24 -13.03 -8.75
C HIS A 214 -7.14 -13.95 -7.53
N TRP A 215 -6.37 -13.60 -6.49
CA TRP A 215 -6.23 -14.49 -5.34
C TRP A 215 -7.59 -14.70 -4.65
N ASP A 216 -8.04 -15.95 -4.59
CA ASP A 216 -9.33 -16.33 -4.00
C ASP A 216 -9.17 -17.50 -3.02
N THR A 217 -10.14 -17.64 -2.11
CA THR A 217 -10.12 -18.67 -1.05
C THR A 217 -10.62 -20.04 -1.50
N VAL A 218 -11.19 -20.16 -2.70
CA VAL A 218 -11.73 -21.42 -3.24
C VAL A 218 -10.63 -22.27 -3.90
N LYS A 219 -9.72 -21.62 -4.64
CA LYS A 219 -8.57 -22.23 -5.29
C LYS A 219 -7.30 -21.43 -5.00
N PRO A 220 -6.86 -21.33 -3.75
CA PRO A 220 -5.89 -20.32 -3.33
C PRO A 220 -4.49 -20.50 -3.93
N THR A 221 -4.05 -21.72 -4.20
CA THR A 221 -2.80 -21.95 -4.94
C THR A 221 -2.99 -21.68 -6.43
N ALA A 222 -4.01 -22.28 -7.06
CA ALA A 222 -4.20 -22.23 -8.51
C ALA A 222 -4.65 -20.85 -9.03
N SER A 223 -5.28 -20.03 -8.18
CA SER A 223 -5.67 -18.66 -8.51
C SER A 223 -4.47 -17.71 -8.62
N LEU A 224 -3.31 -18.09 -8.06
CA LEU A 224 -2.02 -17.43 -8.27
C LEU A 224 -1.17 -18.27 -9.24
N SER A 225 -1.32 -18.05 -10.54
CA SER A 225 -0.65 -18.87 -11.57
C SER A 225 0.86 -19.00 -11.39
N TRP A 226 1.53 -17.91 -11.01
CA TRP A 226 2.97 -17.87 -10.74
C TRP A 226 3.35 -18.65 -9.48
N TYR A 227 2.52 -18.66 -8.45
CA TYR A 227 2.75 -19.43 -7.23
C TYR A 227 2.44 -20.93 -7.43
N ASP A 228 1.40 -21.25 -8.19
CA ASP A 228 1.13 -22.62 -8.65
C ASP A 228 2.29 -23.18 -9.50
N ALA A 229 2.82 -22.39 -10.43
CA ALA A 229 4.00 -22.76 -11.21
C ALA A 229 5.23 -22.98 -10.34
N TYR A 230 5.46 -22.15 -9.32
CA TYR A 230 6.50 -22.37 -8.31
C TYR A 230 6.32 -23.73 -7.60
N ASN A 231 5.12 -24.01 -7.07
CA ASN A 231 4.85 -25.28 -6.39
C ASN A 231 5.08 -26.49 -7.30
N LYS A 232 4.57 -26.44 -8.53
CA LYS A 232 4.76 -27.50 -9.53
C LYS A 232 6.23 -27.71 -9.89
N THR A 233 6.96 -26.64 -10.20
CA THR A 233 8.39 -26.72 -10.58
C THR A 233 9.30 -27.11 -9.41
N LYS A 234 8.89 -26.84 -8.16
CA LYS A 234 9.56 -27.28 -6.93
C LYS A 234 9.42 -28.78 -6.70
N HIS A 235 8.23 -29.33 -6.90
CA HIS A 235 7.93 -30.74 -6.61
C HIS A 235 8.21 -31.69 -7.78
N ASP A 236 8.05 -31.24 -9.03
CA ASP A 236 8.27 -32.05 -10.23
C ASP A 236 8.87 -31.18 -11.35
N ARG A 237 10.20 -31.02 -11.28
CA ARG A 237 10.95 -30.20 -12.23
C ARG A 237 10.89 -30.77 -13.65
N GLU A 238 10.99 -32.09 -13.81
CA GLU A 238 11.08 -32.72 -15.14
C GLU A 238 9.82 -32.43 -15.96
N LYS A 239 8.66 -32.49 -15.32
CA LYS A 239 7.38 -32.23 -16.00
C LYS A 239 7.07 -30.75 -16.17
N TYR A 240 7.39 -29.93 -15.18
CA TYR A 240 6.89 -28.55 -15.10
C TYR A 240 7.94 -27.46 -15.31
N PHE A 241 9.17 -27.80 -15.71
CA PHE A 241 10.23 -26.82 -15.95
C PHE A 241 9.79 -25.64 -16.83
N SER A 242 8.98 -25.89 -17.86
CA SER A 242 8.45 -24.86 -18.77
C SER A 242 7.52 -23.85 -18.10
N GLN A 243 6.98 -24.14 -16.92
CA GLN A 243 6.12 -23.21 -16.18
C GLN A 243 6.92 -22.14 -15.44
N ALA A 244 8.24 -22.27 -15.31
CA ALA A 244 9.08 -21.24 -14.72
C ALA A 244 9.35 -20.10 -15.74
N THR A 245 8.29 -19.41 -16.16
CA THR A 245 8.37 -18.37 -17.20
C THR A 245 8.87 -17.03 -16.66
N LEU A 246 9.37 -16.18 -17.56
CA LEU A 246 9.76 -14.80 -17.25
C LEU A 246 8.63 -14.04 -16.56
N PHE A 247 7.40 -14.16 -17.06
CA PHE A 247 6.26 -13.44 -16.49
C PHE A 247 5.90 -13.94 -15.08
N HIS A 248 6.04 -15.25 -14.81
CA HIS A 248 5.87 -15.76 -13.45
C HIS A 248 6.94 -15.23 -12.49
N CYS A 249 8.20 -15.08 -12.95
CA CYS A 249 9.24 -14.42 -12.15
C CYS A 249 8.89 -12.96 -11.84
N ILE A 250 8.48 -12.19 -12.84
CA ILE A 250 8.09 -10.78 -12.66
C ILE A 250 6.95 -10.66 -11.64
N ASN A 251 5.91 -11.49 -11.75
CA ASN A 251 4.81 -11.50 -10.80
C ASN A 251 5.26 -11.85 -9.38
N ALA A 252 6.11 -12.87 -9.22
CA ALA A 252 6.61 -13.28 -7.91
C ALA A 252 7.47 -12.18 -7.25
N VAL A 253 8.34 -11.50 -8.00
CA VAL A 253 9.14 -10.37 -7.50
C VAL A 253 8.23 -9.20 -7.11
N VAL A 254 7.25 -8.84 -7.96
CA VAL A 254 6.29 -7.77 -7.64
C VAL A 254 5.43 -8.15 -6.42
N ALA A 255 5.09 -9.42 -6.23
CA ALA A 255 4.38 -9.86 -5.02
C ALA A 255 5.18 -9.57 -3.74
N CYS A 256 6.50 -9.78 -3.76
CA CYS A 256 7.37 -9.39 -2.65
C CYS A 256 7.43 -7.86 -2.46
N LEU A 257 7.46 -7.06 -3.53
CA LEU A 257 7.40 -5.59 -3.44
C LEU A 257 6.10 -5.11 -2.80
N VAL A 258 4.97 -5.73 -3.16
CA VAL A 258 3.67 -5.46 -2.55
C VAL A 258 3.71 -5.75 -1.06
N MET A 259 4.16 -6.94 -0.66
CA MET A 259 4.24 -7.31 0.76
C MET A 259 5.19 -6.38 1.55
N HIS A 260 6.27 -5.91 0.94
CA HIS A 260 7.14 -4.90 1.53
C HIS A 260 6.43 -3.56 1.71
N CYS A 261 5.65 -3.10 0.72
CA CYS A 261 4.86 -1.88 0.85
C CYS A 261 3.83 -1.98 1.99
N VAL A 262 3.18 -3.14 2.13
CA VAL A 262 2.24 -3.39 3.23
C VAL A 262 2.95 -3.33 4.58
N LYS A 263 4.12 -3.98 4.73
CA LYS A 263 4.82 -4.06 6.02
C LYS A 263 5.55 -2.76 6.39
N PHE A 264 6.16 -2.08 5.43
CA PHE A 264 7.13 -1.00 5.68
C PHE A 264 6.79 0.33 5.02
N SER A 265 5.63 0.46 4.37
CA SER A 265 5.22 1.61 3.56
C SER A 265 5.92 1.72 2.19
N PRO A 266 5.18 2.07 1.11
CA PRO A 266 5.78 2.39 -0.18
C PRO A 266 6.69 3.63 -0.13
N TYR A 267 6.50 4.55 0.83
CA TYR A 267 7.32 5.76 0.90
C TYR A 267 8.78 5.44 1.22
N GLN A 268 9.03 4.47 2.10
CA GLN A 268 10.40 4.01 2.38
C GLN A 268 11.05 3.43 1.13
N MET A 269 10.27 2.72 0.32
CA MET A 269 10.76 2.09 -0.89
C MET A 269 11.06 3.09 -2.01
N PHE A 270 10.23 4.11 -2.21
CA PHE A 270 10.34 5.01 -3.38
C PHE A 270 10.97 6.38 -3.10
N ALA A 271 10.83 6.93 -1.89
CA ALA A 271 11.17 8.34 -1.62
C ALA A 271 12.59 8.55 -1.08
N GLN A 272 13.29 7.48 -0.65
CA GLN A 272 14.65 7.61 -0.15
C GLN A 272 15.68 7.78 -1.28
N THR A 273 16.82 8.36 -0.96
CA THR A 273 17.95 8.53 -1.90
C THR A 273 19.01 7.44 -1.74
N ASN A 274 18.60 6.23 -1.38
CA ASN A 274 19.48 5.09 -1.13
C ASN A 274 19.57 4.15 -2.35
N ALA A 275 20.46 3.16 -2.30
CA ALA A 275 20.68 2.23 -3.41
C ALA A 275 19.44 1.36 -3.72
N PHE A 276 18.65 1.00 -2.71
CA PHE A 276 17.43 0.22 -2.88
C PHE A 276 16.34 1.05 -3.58
N SER A 277 16.07 2.27 -3.12
CA SER A 277 15.11 3.15 -3.78
C SER A 277 15.54 3.54 -5.20
N SER A 278 16.84 3.68 -5.44
CA SER A 278 17.36 3.96 -6.80
C SER A 278 17.05 2.82 -7.77
N ILE A 279 17.34 1.56 -7.40
CA ILE A 279 17.04 0.41 -8.26
C ILE A 279 15.52 0.21 -8.43
N ILE A 280 14.72 0.45 -7.39
CA ILE A 280 13.26 0.41 -7.52
C ILE A 280 12.77 1.46 -8.53
N ASN A 281 13.18 2.72 -8.38
CA ASN A 281 12.74 3.81 -9.26
C ASN A 281 13.22 3.66 -10.70
N GLN A 282 14.35 2.97 -10.92
CA GLN A 282 14.82 2.65 -12.27
C GLN A 282 13.89 1.64 -12.96
N HIS A 283 13.44 0.61 -12.24
CA HIS A 283 12.74 -0.53 -12.84
C HIS A 283 11.22 -0.42 -12.76
N PHE A 284 10.69 0.16 -11.69
CA PHE A 284 9.28 0.06 -11.34
C PHE A 284 8.64 1.41 -11.06
N LYS A 285 7.34 1.48 -11.37
CA LYS A 285 6.41 2.47 -10.83
C LYS A 285 5.26 1.73 -10.17
N GLY A 286 4.98 2.07 -8.91
CA GLY A 286 3.91 1.47 -8.11
C GLY A 286 2.77 2.43 -7.83
N GLY A 287 1.61 1.88 -7.45
CA GLY A 287 0.47 2.63 -6.96
C GLY A 287 -0.66 1.73 -6.46
N LEU A 288 -1.74 2.37 -6.04
CA LEU A 288 -2.99 1.69 -5.70
C LEU A 288 -4.07 1.98 -6.75
N VAL A 289 -4.85 0.96 -7.09
CA VAL A 289 -5.97 1.00 -8.02
C VAL A 289 -7.21 0.36 -7.38
N GLU A 290 -8.40 0.74 -7.86
CA GLU A 290 -9.68 0.18 -7.36
C GLU A 290 -9.78 0.21 -5.82
N VAL A 291 -9.27 1.29 -5.23
CA VAL A 291 -9.14 1.42 -3.77
C VAL A 291 -10.48 1.64 -3.10
N ASP A 292 -10.64 1.05 -1.92
CA ASP A 292 -11.68 1.46 -0.99
C ASP A 292 -11.16 2.57 -0.07
N TYR A 293 -11.63 3.80 -0.32
CA TYR A 293 -11.22 4.98 0.43
C TYR A 293 -11.71 4.96 1.88
N ARG A 294 -12.73 4.16 2.20
CA ARG A 294 -13.27 4.03 3.56
C ARG A 294 -12.30 3.33 4.52
N ASN A 295 -11.26 2.69 3.97
CA ASN A 295 -10.22 1.94 4.67
C ASN A 295 -8.87 2.70 4.78
N PHE A 296 -8.88 4.02 4.67
CA PHE A 296 -7.68 4.86 4.80
C PHE A 296 -7.50 5.31 6.24
N TYR A 297 -6.27 5.33 6.75
CA TYR A 297 -6.05 5.89 8.08
C TYR A 297 -6.20 7.40 8.05
N LEU A 298 -6.83 7.96 9.09
CA LEU A 298 -6.83 9.40 9.35
C LEU A 298 -6.22 9.65 10.72
N PHE A 299 -5.34 10.63 10.82
CA PHE A 299 -4.78 11.01 12.11
C PHE A 299 -5.76 11.89 12.89
N GLN A 300 -5.69 11.80 14.21
CA GLN A 300 -6.38 12.74 15.08
C GLN A 300 -5.51 13.98 15.27
N VAL A 301 -6.06 15.15 14.92
CA VAL A 301 -5.46 16.48 15.15
C VAL A 301 -6.02 17.07 16.45
N ASN A 302 -5.14 17.67 17.27
CA ASN A 302 -5.52 18.45 18.44
C ASN A 302 -5.44 19.97 18.14
N PRO A 303 -6.59 20.66 18.00
CA PRO A 303 -6.61 22.07 17.65
C PRO A 303 -6.03 23.03 18.70
N GLU A 304 -5.84 22.62 19.96
CA GLU A 304 -5.34 23.53 21.01
C GLU A 304 -3.81 23.67 21.04
N HIS A 305 -3.08 22.69 20.49
CA HIS A 305 -1.62 22.75 20.40
C HIS A 305 -1.12 23.58 19.23
N GLU A 306 -1.99 23.86 18.28
CA GLU A 306 -1.73 24.72 17.13
C GLU A 306 -2.47 26.04 17.40
N LYS A 307 -1.79 27.19 17.42
CA LYS A 307 -2.46 28.50 17.55
C LYS A 307 -3.29 28.77 16.28
N LEU A 308 -4.48 28.19 16.19
CA LEU A 308 -5.28 28.14 14.96
C LEU A 308 -6.26 29.31 14.87
N GLY A 309 -6.16 30.07 13.78
CA GLY A 309 -7.26 30.95 13.30
C GLY A 309 -8.31 30.15 12.52
N ASN A 310 -9.43 30.80 12.15
CA ASN A 310 -10.62 30.14 11.58
C ASN A 310 -10.40 29.35 10.27
N TYR A 311 -9.32 29.60 9.54
CA TYR A 311 -8.95 28.88 8.32
C TYR A 311 -7.43 28.87 8.21
N LEU A 312 -6.79 27.73 8.46
CA LEU A 312 -5.37 27.52 8.16
C LEU A 312 -5.18 26.21 7.42
N SER A 313 -4.45 26.29 6.30
CA SER A 313 -3.67 25.16 5.80
C SER A 313 -2.48 24.99 6.73
N LEU A 314 -2.14 23.76 7.13
CA LEU A 314 -0.91 23.48 7.88
C LEU A 314 0.34 23.68 6.99
N GLY A 315 0.61 24.93 6.64
CA GLY A 315 1.88 25.39 6.09
C GLY A 315 2.93 25.32 7.19
N SER A 316 3.87 24.37 7.03
CA SER A 316 4.95 23.99 7.95
C SER A 316 4.51 23.31 9.25
N ILE A 317 4.07 22.04 9.15
CA ILE A 317 4.43 21.07 10.20
C ILE A 317 5.84 20.58 9.86
N ASP A 318 6.85 21.30 10.35
CA ASP A 318 8.14 20.70 10.66
C ASP A 318 8.18 20.50 12.18
N GLY A 319 8.08 19.24 12.62
CA GLY A 319 8.15 18.85 14.02
C GLY A 319 6.80 18.58 14.68
N ASP A 320 6.68 17.38 15.24
CA ASP A 320 5.81 17.03 16.39
C ASP A 320 4.41 17.65 16.44
N ALA A 321 3.66 17.67 15.32
CA ALA A 321 2.22 17.59 15.47
C ALA A 321 1.96 16.24 16.14
N SER A 322 1.57 16.26 17.41
CA SER A 322 1.36 15.08 18.25
C SER A 322 0.11 14.34 17.79
N PHE A 323 0.18 13.74 16.61
CA PHE A 323 -0.88 12.91 16.08
C PHE A 323 -1.11 11.77 17.06
N LEU A 324 -2.27 11.81 17.71
CA LEU A 324 -2.67 10.76 18.62
C LEU A 324 -3.16 9.59 17.77
N PHE A 325 -2.53 8.43 17.99
CA PHE A 325 -3.00 7.19 17.40
C PHE A 325 -3.03 6.05 18.41
N LYS A 326 -4.00 5.16 18.21
CA LYS A 326 -4.12 3.87 18.85
C LYS A 326 -3.77 2.80 17.83
N ALA A 327 -2.69 2.07 18.09
CA ALA A 327 -2.29 0.93 17.27
C ALA A 327 -3.01 -0.33 17.74
N LEU A 328 -3.79 -0.96 16.86
CA LEU A 328 -4.42 -2.25 17.07
C LEU A 328 -3.52 -3.37 16.53
N ASP A 329 -3.60 -4.54 17.18
CA ASP A 329 -2.95 -5.75 16.65
C ASP A 329 -3.66 -6.20 15.36
N PHE A 330 -2.89 -6.79 14.44
CA PHE A 330 -3.44 -7.30 13.19
C PHE A 330 -4.28 -8.56 13.44
N THR A 331 -5.46 -8.65 12.82
CA THR A 331 -6.39 -9.77 12.92
C THR A 331 -7.04 -10.04 11.55
N ILE A 332 -7.58 -11.25 11.34
CA ILE A 332 -8.25 -11.67 10.11
C ILE A 332 -9.74 -11.88 10.34
#